data_AF-A0A1H3F5S7-F1
#
_entry.id   AF-A0A1H3F5S7-F1
#
_cell.length_a   1.000
_cell.length_b   1.000
_cell.length_c   1.000
_cell.angle_alpha   90.00
_cell.angle_beta   90.00
_cell.angle_gamma   90.00
#
_symmetry.space_group_name_H-M   'P 1'
#
loop_
_entity.id
_entity.type
_entity.pdbx_description
1 polymer ?
#
loop_
_entity_poly.entity_id
_entity_poly.type
_entity_poly.pdbx_seq_one_letter_code
_entity_poly.pdbx_strand_id
1 'polypeptide(L)'
;MGLGPAQVDEDERIRSDYQFPEPIARGSALTRAIAKEFLRRLGEGDADRIAELFAEQVDWVLDWPAGGHPAVPWIRPRSTRADVADHFRAIAEFHVPGEAGGSAPRILVDGNEAVVLGDIRQTVKATGKPYTALCALHLVIEDGLITRYAVYEDSLTVAEALSGS
;
A
#
# COMPACT_ATOMS: atom_id res chain seq x y z
N MET A 1 2.71 -21.84 40.38
CA MET A 1 2.37 -21.86 38.94
C MET A 1 3.68 -21.98 38.17
N GLY A 2 4.01 -23.16 37.67
CA GLY A 2 5.23 -23.41 36.90
C GLY A 2 4.99 -23.18 35.42
N LEU A 3 5.93 -22.50 34.76
CA LEU A 3 5.95 -22.27 33.31
C LEU A 3 6.06 -23.62 32.58
N GLY A 4 5.15 -23.91 31.64
CA GLY A 4 5.21 -25.09 30.78
C GLY A 4 6.21 -24.91 29.63
N PRO A 5 6.79 -25.99 29.07
CA PRO A 5 7.83 -25.89 28.04
C PRO A 5 7.30 -25.37 26.70
N ALA A 6 8.17 -24.69 25.95
CA ALA A 6 7.92 -24.21 24.59
C ALA A 6 7.53 -25.35 23.64
N GLN A 7 6.63 -25.09 22.69
CA GLN A 7 6.26 -26.06 21.66
C GLN A 7 7.24 -25.97 20.49
N VAL A 8 7.81 -27.11 20.09
CA VAL A 8 8.73 -27.23 18.95
C VAL A 8 8.15 -28.10 17.83
N ASP A 9 8.62 -27.92 16.61
CA ASP A 9 8.32 -28.79 15.47
C ASP A 9 9.22 -30.03 15.38
N GLU A 10 8.98 -30.87 14.37
CA GLU A 10 9.76 -32.09 14.11
C GLU A 10 11.23 -31.80 13.74
N ASP A 11 11.54 -30.56 13.35
CA ASP A 11 12.90 -30.06 13.06
C ASP A 11 13.49 -29.26 14.25
N GLU A 12 12.93 -29.45 15.46
CA GLU A 12 13.33 -28.77 16.71
C GLU A 12 13.23 -27.24 16.69
N ARG A 13 12.46 -26.65 15.77
CA ARG A 13 12.25 -25.19 15.71
C ARG A 13 11.12 -24.80 16.65
N ILE A 14 11.32 -23.71 17.40
CA ILE A 14 10.30 -23.16 18.30
C ILE A 14 9.08 -22.69 17.49
N ARG A 15 7.93 -23.31 17.73
CA ARG A 15 6.63 -22.93 17.15
C ARG A 15 5.89 -21.90 18.00
N SER A 16 6.05 -21.97 19.32
CA SER A 16 5.40 -21.04 20.25
C SER A 16 6.18 -20.97 21.56
N ASP A 17 6.42 -19.74 22.02
CA ASP A 17 6.83 -19.43 23.39
C ASP A 17 5.62 -18.84 24.12
N TYR A 18 5.32 -19.28 25.34
CA TYR A 18 4.25 -18.72 26.17
C TYR A 18 4.49 -17.24 26.54
N GLN A 19 5.68 -16.70 26.29
CA GLN A 19 5.96 -15.27 26.39
C GLN A 19 5.38 -14.43 25.23
N PHE A 20 5.06 -15.05 24.08
CA PHE A 20 4.49 -14.39 22.90
C PHE A 20 3.49 -15.32 22.18
N PRO A 21 2.21 -15.32 22.59
CA PRO A 21 1.19 -16.22 22.04
C PRO A 21 0.55 -15.55 20.83
N GLU A 22 1.25 -15.47 19.69
CA GLU A 22 0.63 -15.02 18.44
C GLU A 22 0.56 -16.22 17.50
N PRO A 23 -0.60 -16.91 17.40
CA PRO A 23 -0.80 -17.86 16.33
C PRO A 23 -0.71 -17.07 15.03
N ILE A 24 0.08 -17.54 14.06
CA ILE A 24 0.00 -17.04 12.68
C ILE A 24 -1.43 -17.35 12.19
N ALA A 25 -2.34 -16.40 12.42
CA ALA A 25 -3.76 -16.58 12.17
C ALA A 25 -3.96 -16.67 10.66
N ARG A 26 -4.90 -17.51 10.20
CA ARG A 26 -5.26 -17.60 8.77
C ARG A 26 -5.50 -16.24 8.12
N GLY A 27 -5.92 -15.24 8.91
CA GLY A 27 -6.02 -13.84 8.51
C GLY A 27 -4.73 -13.28 7.92
N SER A 28 -3.58 -13.47 8.56
CA SER A 28 -2.30 -12.92 8.09
C SER A 28 -1.84 -13.50 6.75
N ALA A 29 -2.16 -14.76 6.45
CA ALA A 29 -1.87 -15.36 5.14
C ALA A 29 -2.74 -14.75 4.03
N LEU A 30 -4.04 -14.53 4.29
CA LEU A 30 -4.95 -13.88 3.36
C LEU A 30 -4.56 -12.41 3.14
N THR A 31 -4.32 -11.66 4.22
CA THR A 31 -3.84 -10.27 4.17
C THR A 31 -2.59 -10.14 3.31
N ARG A 32 -1.60 -11.02 3.52
CA ARG A 32 -0.38 -11.04 2.71
C ARG A 32 -0.67 -11.32 1.23
N ALA A 33 -1.59 -12.23 0.94
CA ALA A 33 -1.96 -12.57 -0.43
C ALA A 33 -2.65 -11.40 -1.14
N ILE A 34 -3.62 -10.75 -0.48
CA ILE A 34 -4.31 -9.57 -1.02
C ILE A 34 -3.34 -8.40 -1.22
N ALA A 35 -2.45 -8.13 -0.26
CA ALA A 35 -1.44 -7.07 -0.40
C ALA A 35 -0.49 -7.33 -1.58
N LYS A 36 -0.06 -8.58 -1.79
CA LYS A 36 0.75 -8.96 -2.97
C LYS A 36 -0.02 -8.79 -4.27
N GLU A 37 -1.27 -9.21 -4.29
CA GLU A 37 -2.13 -9.08 -5.46
C GLU A 37 -2.39 -7.61 -5.81
N PHE A 38 -2.60 -6.76 -4.80
CA PHE A 38 -2.68 -5.32 -4.96
C PHE A 38 -1.43 -4.73 -5.62
N LEU A 39 -0.23 -5.07 -5.11
CA LEU A 39 1.03 -4.62 -5.69
C LEU A 39 1.25 -5.15 -7.12
N ARG A 40 0.82 -6.38 -7.40
CA ARG A 40 0.86 -6.96 -8.74
C ARG A 40 0.00 -6.16 -9.71
N ARG A 41 -1.26 -5.88 -9.35
CA ARG A 41 -2.19 -5.07 -10.18
C ARG A 41 -1.72 -3.62 -10.33
N LEU A 42 -1.11 -3.03 -9.30
CA LEU A 42 -0.45 -1.74 -9.40
C LEU A 42 0.63 -1.73 -10.47
N GLY A 43 1.47 -2.77 -10.52
CA GLY A 43 2.51 -2.90 -11.54
C GLY A 43 1.97 -3.10 -12.96
N GLU A 44 0.75 -3.64 -13.11
CA GLU A 44 0.06 -3.77 -14.40
C GLU A 44 -0.59 -2.46 -14.86
N GLY A 45 -0.91 -1.56 -13.93
CA GLY A 45 -1.45 -0.23 -14.22
C GLY A 45 -2.94 -0.19 -14.62
N ASP A 46 -3.69 -1.29 -14.46
CA ASP A 46 -5.12 -1.33 -14.75
C ASP A 46 -5.94 -0.85 -13.54
N ALA A 47 -6.39 0.41 -13.59
CA ALA A 47 -7.08 1.09 -12.49
C ALA A 47 -8.37 0.38 -12.05
N ASP A 48 -9.14 -0.17 -12.99
CA ASP A 48 -10.40 -0.83 -12.67
C ASP A 48 -10.14 -2.17 -11.99
N ARG A 49 -9.14 -2.93 -12.47
CA ARG A 49 -8.70 -4.16 -11.81
C ARG A 49 -8.09 -3.90 -10.44
N ILE A 50 -7.35 -2.80 -10.25
CA ILE A 50 -6.88 -2.45 -8.91
C ILE A 50 -8.07 -2.24 -7.96
N ALA A 51 -9.08 -1.49 -8.41
CA ALA A 51 -10.26 -1.15 -7.60
C ALA A 51 -11.11 -2.39 -7.23
N GLU A 52 -11.12 -3.45 -8.02
CA GLU A 52 -11.82 -4.71 -7.66
C GLU A 52 -11.37 -5.31 -6.31
N LEU A 53 -10.15 -5.02 -5.86
CA LEU A 53 -9.64 -5.50 -4.57
C LEU A 53 -10.19 -4.74 -3.37
N PHE A 54 -10.89 -3.63 -3.60
CA PHE A 54 -11.38 -2.75 -2.54
C PHE A 54 -12.84 -3.04 -2.21
N ALA A 55 -13.23 -2.76 -0.97
CA ALA A 55 -14.62 -2.72 -0.57
C ALA A 55 -15.36 -1.56 -1.25
N GLU A 56 -16.70 -1.58 -1.19
CA GLU A 56 -17.50 -0.53 -1.81
C GLU A 56 -17.22 0.83 -1.18
N GLN A 57 -17.12 0.86 0.15
CA GLN A 57 -16.67 1.98 0.95
C GLN A 57 -15.25 1.73 1.45
N VAL A 58 -14.41 2.75 1.37
CA VAL A 58 -13.00 2.68 1.73
C VAL A 58 -12.64 3.83 2.65
N ASP A 59 -12.00 3.53 3.77
CA ASP A 59 -11.32 4.53 4.58
C ASP A 59 -10.04 4.95 3.88
N TRP A 60 -10.06 6.13 3.27
CA TRP A 60 -9.01 6.62 2.38
C TRP A 60 -8.23 7.76 3.02
N VAL A 61 -6.95 7.51 3.29
CA VAL A 61 -6.04 8.45 3.94
C VAL A 61 -4.85 8.73 3.03
N LEU A 62 -4.68 10.01 2.71
CA LEU A 62 -3.50 10.53 2.03
C LEU A 62 -2.80 11.46 3.04
N ASP A 63 -1.61 11.09 3.51
CA ASP A 63 -0.85 11.90 4.47
C ASP A 63 -0.18 13.08 3.76
N TRP A 64 -1.02 14.04 3.39
CA TRP A 64 -0.64 15.26 2.70
C TRP A 64 -1.09 16.48 3.52
N PRO A 65 -0.34 17.59 3.50
CA PRO A 65 -0.77 18.83 4.14
C PRO A 65 -2.16 19.26 3.66
N ALA A 66 -2.99 19.81 4.56
CA ALA A 66 -4.37 20.22 4.25
C ALA A 66 -4.48 21.35 3.20
N GLY A 67 -3.41 22.12 2.99
CA GLY A 67 -3.35 23.17 1.97
C GLY A 67 -3.17 22.58 0.57
N GLY A 68 -3.94 23.09 -0.40
CA GLY A 68 -4.05 22.55 -1.76
C GLY A 68 -2.73 22.29 -2.47
N HIS A 69 -2.67 21.11 -3.09
CA HIS A 69 -1.59 20.64 -3.95
C HIS A 69 -2.09 20.65 -5.40
N PRO A 70 -2.30 21.83 -6.04
CA PRO A 70 -2.91 21.90 -7.36
C PRO A 70 -2.08 21.21 -8.44
N ALA A 71 -0.76 21.10 -8.22
CA ALA A 71 0.13 20.33 -9.08
C ALA A 71 -0.11 18.82 -8.99
N VAL A 72 -0.76 18.33 -7.92
CA VAL A 72 -0.97 16.91 -7.62
C VAL A 72 -2.48 16.63 -7.48
N PRO A 73 -3.26 16.69 -8.57
CA PRO A 73 -4.73 16.76 -8.52
C PRO A 73 -5.40 15.49 -7.99
N TRP A 74 -4.68 14.37 -7.93
CA TRP A 74 -5.16 13.14 -7.31
C TRP A 74 -5.10 13.18 -5.78
N ILE A 75 -4.54 14.21 -5.15
CA ILE A 75 -4.60 14.38 -3.69
C ILE A 75 -5.89 15.11 -3.32
N ARG A 76 -6.94 14.33 -3.07
CA ARG A 76 -8.27 14.80 -2.67
C ARG A 76 -8.99 13.75 -1.84
N PRO A 77 -10.02 14.14 -1.05
CA PRO A 77 -10.88 13.18 -0.35
C PRO A 77 -11.52 12.17 -1.32
N ARG A 78 -11.63 10.94 -0.85
CA ARG A 78 -12.21 9.78 -1.54
C ARG A 78 -12.82 8.85 -0.50
N SER A 79 -13.77 8.02 -0.89
CA SER A 79 -14.34 7.04 0.05
C SER A 79 -14.99 5.82 -0.60
N THR A 80 -14.88 5.67 -1.91
CA THR A 80 -15.58 4.61 -2.65
C THR A 80 -14.65 3.81 -3.55
N ARG A 81 -15.04 2.58 -3.92
CA ARG A 81 -14.33 1.79 -4.94
C ARG A 81 -14.15 2.55 -6.25
N ALA A 82 -15.16 3.31 -6.68
CA ALA A 82 -15.09 4.11 -7.90
C ALA A 82 -14.04 5.22 -7.78
N ASP A 83 -13.94 5.86 -6.60
CA ASP A 83 -12.89 6.83 -6.32
C ASP A 83 -11.48 6.21 -6.37
N VAL A 84 -11.32 4.95 -5.95
CA VAL A 84 -10.05 4.23 -6.05
C VAL A 84 -9.63 4.08 -7.51
N ALA A 85 -10.54 3.66 -8.38
CA ALA A 85 -10.26 3.57 -9.82
C ALA A 85 -9.90 4.95 -10.40
N ASP A 86 -10.64 6.00 -10.02
CA ASP A 86 -10.33 7.38 -10.41
C ASP A 86 -8.93 7.83 -9.95
N HIS A 87 -8.53 7.48 -8.73
CA HIS A 87 -7.22 7.81 -8.18
C HIS A 87 -6.07 7.24 -9.03
N PHE A 88 -6.09 5.94 -9.30
CA PHE A 88 -5.01 5.30 -10.06
C PHE A 88 -5.01 5.72 -11.53
N ARG A 89 -6.19 6.01 -12.10
CA ARG A 89 -6.30 6.58 -13.45
C ARG A 89 -5.68 7.98 -13.51
N ALA A 90 -5.98 8.84 -12.54
CA ALA A 90 -5.41 10.18 -12.45
C ALA A 90 -3.88 10.14 -12.28
N ILE A 91 -3.35 9.22 -11.45
CA ILE A 91 -1.89 9.03 -11.34
C ILE A 91 -1.30 8.63 -12.70
N ALA A 92 -1.91 7.67 -13.40
CA ALA A 92 -1.41 7.19 -14.68
C ALA A 92 -1.43 8.28 -15.78
N GLU A 93 -2.41 9.19 -15.76
CA GLU A 93 -2.49 10.30 -16.73
C GLU A 93 -1.31 11.29 -16.62
N PHE A 94 -0.79 11.50 -15.41
CA PHE A 94 0.25 12.48 -15.12
C PHE A 94 1.68 11.94 -15.27
N HIS A 95 1.85 10.63 -15.43
CA HIS A 95 3.16 9.99 -15.52
C HIS A 95 3.40 9.31 -16.87
N VAL A 96 4.67 9.14 -17.22
CA VAL A 96 5.08 8.47 -18.47
C VAL A 96 4.83 6.95 -18.34
N PRO A 97 4.04 6.33 -19.23
CA PRO A 97 3.82 4.89 -19.20
C PRO A 97 5.12 4.10 -19.37
N GLY A 98 5.34 3.09 -18.52
CA GLY A 98 6.52 2.22 -18.58
C GLY A 98 7.76 2.77 -17.88
N GLU A 99 7.74 4.00 -17.36
CA GLU A 99 8.82 4.56 -16.55
C GLU A 99 8.56 4.46 -15.03
N ALA A 100 7.42 3.87 -14.65
CA ALA A 100 7.17 3.49 -13.26
C ALA A 100 8.17 2.41 -12.81
N GLY A 101 8.68 2.54 -11.59
CA GLY A 101 9.62 1.58 -11.03
C GLY A 101 9.71 1.65 -9.51
N GLY A 102 10.73 1.00 -8.96
CA GLY A 102 11.00 0.99 -7.53
C GLY A 102 11.70 -0.29 -7.11
N SER A 103 12.22 -0.29 -5.89
CA SER A 103 12.77 -1.51 -5.28
C SER A 103 11.63 -2.48 -4.96
N ALA A 104 11.92 -3.79 -4.90
CA ALA A 104 10.93 -4.76 -4.44
C ALA A 104 10.44 -4.37 -3.02
N PRO A 105 9.13 -4.11 -2.84
CA PRO A 105 8.63 -3.62 -1.57
C PRO A 105 8.64 -4.72 -0.51
N ARG A 106 8.74 -4.32 0.77
CA ARG A 106 8.64 -5.23 1.91
C ARG A 106 7.23 -5.18 2.48
N ILE A 107 6.60 -6.35 2.67
CA ILE A 107 5.26 -6.48 3.24
C ILE A 107 5.36 -7.04 4.65
N LEU A 108 4.99 -6.21 5.64
CA LEU A 108 4.80 -6.58 7.03
C LEU A 108 3.30 -6.82 7.25
N VAL A 109 2.95 -7.88 7.98
CA VAL A 109 1.55 -8.25 8.21
C VAL A 109 1.38 -8.58 9.66
N ASP A 110 0.30 -8.05 10.24
CA ASP A 110 -0.18 -8.34 11.57
C ASP A 110 -1.72 -8.49 11.49
N GLY A 111 -2.22 -9.69 11.80
CA GLY A 111 -3.65 -9.98 11.65
C GLY A 111 -4.22 -9.63 10.26
N ASN A 112 -5.19 -8.72 10.25
CA ASN A 112 -5.88 -8.24 9.06
C ASN A 112 -5.27 -6.95 8.46
N GLU A 113 -4.15 -6.50 9.00
CA GLU A 113 -3.44 -5.30 8.59
C GLU A 113 -2.14 -5.64 7.85
N ALA A 114 -1.81 -4.84 6.84
CA ALA A 114 -0.53 -4.90 6.14
C ALA A 114 0.11 -3.52 6.03
N VAL A 115 1.42 -3.46 6.25
CA VAL A 115 2.25 -2.31 5.90
C VAL A 115 3.20 -2.71 4.78
N VAL A 116 3.15 -1.96 3.68
CA VAL A 116 4.06 -2.09 2.55
C VAL A 116 5.07 -0.96 2.63
N LEU A 117 6.37 -1.28 2.70
CA LEU A 117 7.46 -0.31 2.70
C LEU A 117 8.21 -0.38 1.37
N GLY A 118 8.41 0.77 0.74
CA GLY A 118 9.11 0.84 -0.54
C GLY A 118 9.41 2.28 -0.97
N ASP A 119 9.64 2.41 -2.28
CA ASP A 119 9.82 3.69 -2.94
C ASP A 119 8.93 3.76 -4.19
N ILE A 120 8.35 4.93 -4.43
CA ILE A 120 7.62 5.27 -5.65
C ILE A 120 8.62 5.90 -6.59
N ARG A 121 8.77 5.35 -7.80
CA ARG A 121 9.50 6.01 -8.90
C ARG A 121 8.58 6.26 -10.06
N GLN A 122 8.60 7.49 -10.53
CA GLN A 122 7.82 7.91 -11.68
C GLN A 122 8.56 9.00 -12.46
N THR A 123 8.14 9.20 -13.70
CA THR A 123 8.55 10.34 -14.52
C THR A 123 7.33 11.17 -14.87
N VAL A 124 7.39 12.46 -14.57
CA VAL A 124 6.30 13.41 -14.82
C VAL A 124 6.16 13.64 -16.33
N LYS A 125 4.97 13.39 -16.87
CA LYS A 125 4.73 13.46 -18.32
C LYS A 125 4.91 14.86 -18.89
N ALA A 126 4.49 15.88 -18.15
CA ALA A 126 4.53 17.28 -18.61
C ALA A 126 5.95 17.86 -18.67
N THR A 127 6.85 17.43 -17.78
CA THR A 127 8.18 18.02 -17.60
C THR A 127 9.33 17.07 -17.96
N GLY A 128 9.07 15.76 -18.02
CA GLY A 128 10.10 14.73 -18.11
C GLY A 128 10.94 14.57 -16.84
N LYS A 129 10.59 15.24 -15.73
CA LYS A 129 11.34 15.18 -14.46
C LYS A 129 11.09 13.83 -13.78
N PRO A 130 12.11 12.98 -13.55
CA PRO A 130 11.96 11.80 -12.73
C PRO A 130 11.95 12.17 -11.25
N TYR A 131 11.26 11.39 -10.42
CA TYR A 131 11.34 11.49 -8.97
C TYR A 131 11.35 10.13 -8.29
N THR A 132 11.83 10.10 -7.06
CA THR A 132 11.79 8.92 -6.18
C THR A 132 11.35 9.38 -4.80
N ALA A 133 10.22 8.85 -4.30
CA ALA A 133 9.68 9.18 -3.00
C ALA A 133 9.61 7.92 -2.14
N LEU A 134 10.14 7.97 -0.91
CA LEU A 134 9.93 6.88 0.05
C LEU A 134 8.45 6.81 0.41
N CYS A 135 7.92 5.60 0.57
CA CYS A 135 6.53 5.40 0.96
C CYS A 135 6.34 4.25 1.95
N ALA A 136 5.32 4.43 2.79
CA ALA A 136 4.66 3.38 3.53
C ALA A 136 3.17 3.36 3.15
N LEU A 137 2.65 2.20 2.80
CA LEU A 137 1.23 1.99 2.55
C LEU A 137 0.67 1.06 3.61
N HIS A 138 -0.31 1.55 4.37
CA HIS A 138 -1.06 0.78 5.34
C HIS A 138 -2.40 0.37 4.75
N LEU A 139 -2.64 -0.93 4.72
CA LEU A 139 -3.87 -1.56 4.25
C LEU A 139 -4.54 -2.28 5.42
N VAL A 140 -5.86 -2.19 5.48
CA VAL A 140 -6.69 -3.07 6.31
C VAL A 140 -7.56 -3.90 5.38
N ILE A 141 -7.60 -5.21 5.60
CA ILE A 141 -8.30 -6.18 4.78
C ILE A 141 -9.38 -6.84 5.62
N GLU A 142 -10.63 -6.79 5.16
CA GLU A 142 -11.78 -7.43 5.81
C GLU A 142 -12.56 -8.20 4.77
N ASP A 143 -12.95 -9.44 5.11
CA ASP A 143 -13.67 -10.34 4.20
C ASP A 143 -13.03 -10.50 2.80
N GLY A 144 -11.69 -10.41 2.75
CA GLY A 144 -10.91 -10.54 1.52
C GLY A 144 -10.84 -9.27 0.65
N LEU A 145 -11.37 -8.14 1.12
CA LEU A 145 -11.35 -6.85 0.44
C LEU A 145 -10.58 -5.80 1.25
N ILE A 146 -9.94 -4.87 0.57
CA ILE A 146 -9.27 -3.73 1.21
C ILE A 146 -10.34 -2.72 1.65
N THR A 147 -10.45 -2.50 2.95
CA THR A 147 -11.39 -1.54 3.56
C THR A 147 -10.72 -0.24 4.00
N ARG A 148 -9.39 -0.23 4.16
CA ARG A 148 -8.60 0.98 4.40
C ARG A 148 -7.38 1.05 3.48
N TYR A 149 -7.12 2.25 2.99
CA TYR A 149 -5.90 2.62 2.25
C TYR A 149 -5.33 3.89 2.87
N ALA A 150 -4.15 3.79 3.47
CA ALA A 150 -3.44 4.93 4.04
C ALA A 150 -2.02 5.00 3.50
N VAL A 151 -1.74 6.00 2.66
CA VAL A 151 -0.40 6.22 2.12
C VAL A 151 0.31 7.35 2.86
N TYR A 152 1.53 7.06 3.29
CA TYR A 152 2.49 7.99 3.86
C TYR A 152 3.66 8.06 2.89
N GLU A 153 3.86 9.19 2.26
CA GLU A 153 4.89 9.35 1.22
C GLU A 153 5.64 10.67 1.40
N ASP A 154 6.82 10.75 0.79
CA ASP A 154 7.54 12.02 0.65
C ASP A 154 6.79 12.95 -0.31
N SER A 155 5.75 13.58 0.23
CA SER A 155 4.83 14.47 -0.48
C SER A 155 5.54 15.72 -1.00
N LEU A 156 6.63 16.17 -0.35
CA LEU A 156 7.43 17.30 -0.82
C LEU A 156 8.12 16.95 -2.13
N THR A 157 8.81 15.81 -2.19
CA THR A 157 9.49 15.36 -3.42
C THR A 157 8.49 15.18 -4.58
N VAL A 158 7.31 14.61 -4.32
CA VAL A 158 6.25 14.47 -5.34
C VAL A 158 5.75 15.83 -5.81
N ALA A 159 5.47 16.75 -4.89
CA ALA A 159 4.98 18.09 -5.20
C ALA A 159 5.99 18.90 -6.04
N GLU A 160 7.27 18.90 -5.66
CA GLU A 160 8.34 19.61 -6.39
C GLU A 160 8.57 19.02 -7.79
N ALA A 161 8.38 17.71 -7.96
CA ALA A 161 8.47 17.09 -9.27
C ALA A 161 7.34 17.56 -10.21
N LEU A 162 6.13 17.68 -9.67
CA LEU A 162 4.91 18.04 -10.39
C LEU A 162 4.76 19.56 -10.60
N SER A 163 5.30 20.39 -9.71
CA SER A 163 5.25 21.85 -9.84
C SER A 163 6.27 22.42 -10.84
N GLY A 164 7.23 21.61 -11.30
CA GLY A 164 8.32 22.06 -12.17
C GLY A 164 9.27 23.06 -11.52
N SER A 165 9.28 23.13 -10.18
CA SER A 165 10.18 23.99 -9.38
C SER A 165 11.51 23.30 -9.12
#